data_AF-A0A6A5A0C0-F1
#
_entry.id   AF-A0A6A5A0C0-F1
#
_cell.length_a   1.000
_cell.length_b   1.000
_cell.length_c   1.000
_cell.angle_alpha   90.00
_cell.angle_beta   90.00
_cell.angle_gamma   90.00
#
_symmetry.space_group_name_H-M   'P 1'
#
loop_
_entity.id
_entity.type
_entity.pdbx_description
1 polymer ?
#
loop_
_entity_poly.entity_id
_entity_poly.type
_entity_poly.pdbx_seq_one_letter_code
_entity_poly.pdbx_strand_id
1 'polypeptide(L)'
;MLDDAEVIAENERALAAFAEGDRTAEALASHPALERILRQIHEVGILYYDWALVKVVVLAKVHAAIAAYDAVGPSTMPEEIDRTELFNIIQMRTSPPFTLQRLIEVLHHPTRYYRQSSKFLNAVHK
;
A
#
# COMPACT_ATOMS: atom_id res chain seq x y z
N MET A 1 0.32 12.43 25.09
CA MET A 1 0.74 11.29 24.26
C MET A 1 -0.33 10.24 24.47
N LEU A 2 -0.87 9.68 23.39
CA LEU A 2 -1.73 8.49 23.50
C LEU A 2 -0.89 7.36 24.07
N ASP A 3 -1.50 6.48 24.87
CA ASP A 3 -0.82 5.24 25.26
C ASP A 3 -0.79 4.25 24.09
N ASP A 4 0.09 3.25 24.15
CA ASP A 4 0.27 2.29 23.05
C ASP A 4 -1.01 1.49 22.75
N ALA A 5 -1.85 1.24 23.76
CA ALA A 5 -3.10 0.51 23.60
C ALA A 5 -4.16 1.36 22.86
N GLU A 6 -4.24 2.66 23.15
CA GLU A 6 -5.08 3.61 22.46
C GLU A 6 -4.70 3.74 20.98
N VAL A 7 -3.39 3.77 20.68
CA VAL A 7 -2.86 3.81 19.30
C VAL A 7 -3.22 2.54 18.53
N ILE A 8 -3.08 1.37 19.16
CA ILE A 8 -3.45 0.08 18.55
C ILE A 8 -4.95 0.05 18.26
N ALA A 9 -5.79 0.40 19.24
CA ALA A 9 -7.23 0.39 19.09
C ALA A 9 -7.72 1.40 18.04
N GLU A 10 -7.07 2.57 17.93
CA GLU A 10 -7.35 3.53 16.86
C GLU A 10 -7.01 2.96 15.48
N ASN A 11 -5.85 2.31 15.34
CA ASN A 11 -5.42 1.68 14.09
C ASN A 11 -6.38 0.57 13.66
N GLU A 12 -6.82 -0.27 14.59
CA GLU A 12 -7.79 -1.34 14.32
C GLU A 12 -9.16 -0.79 13.88
N ARG A 13 -9.66 0.24 14.57
CA ARG A 13 -10.91 0.91 14.17
C ARG A 13 -10.81 1.52 12.78
N ALA A 14 -9.70 2.18 12.47
CA ALA A 14 -9.48 2.76 11.15
C ALA A 14 -9.42 1.70 10.05
N LEU A 15 -8.78 0.55 10.32
CA LEU A 15 -8.73 -0.57 9.39
C LEU A 15 -10.12 -1.13 9.09
N ALA A 16 -10.93 -1.37 10.14
CA ALA A 16 -12.30 -1.86 9.98
C ALA A 16 -13.16 -0.85 9.20
N ALA A 17 -13.13 0.43 9.61
CA ALA A 17 -13.91 1.48 8.96
C ALA A 17 -13.54 1.65 7.48
N PHE A 18 -12.24 1.61 7.14
CA PHE A 18 -11.80 1.71 5.75
C PHE A 18 -12.15 0.48 4.92
N ALA A 19 -12.14 -0.71 5.52
CA ALA A 19 -12.55 -1.92 4.83
C ALA A 19 -14.05 -1.92 4.49
N GLU A 20 -14.89 -1.33 5.33
CA GLU A 20 -16.35 -1.23 5.13
C GLU A 20 -16.79 -0.02 4.30
N GLY A 21 -15.98 1.04 4.27
CA GLY A 21 -16.28 2.31 3.61
C GLY A 21 -15.69 2.46 2.21
N ASP A 22 -15.57 3.73 1.78
CA ASP A 22 -14.99 4.12 0.50
C ASP A 22 -13.48 3.91 0.49
N ARG A 23 -12.98 3.13 -0.47
CA ARG A 23 -11.58 2.73 -0.60
C ARG A 23 -10.80 3.60 -1.58
N THR A 24 -11.10 4.90 -1.59
CA THR A 24 -10.48 5.87 -2.51
C THR A 24 -9.17 6.40 -1.96
N ALA A 25 -8.40 7.10 -2.82
CA ALA A 25 -7.16 7.75 -2.39
C ALA A 25 -7.45 8.91 -1.40
N GLU A 26 -8.56 9.62 -1.58
CA GLU A 26 -9.01 10.71 -0.71
C GLU A 26 -9.42 10.18 0.66
N ALA A 27 -10.15 9.05 0.69
CA ALA A 27 -10.51 8.38 1.93
C ALA A 27 -9.27 7.84 2.64
N LEU A 28 -8.29 7.29 1.90
CA LEU A 28 -7.02 6.87 2.50
C LEU A 28 -6.27 8.05 3.14
N ALA A 29 -6.21 9.19 2.44
CA ALA A 29 -5.53 10.40 2.90
C ALA A 29 -6.21 11.04 4.13
N SER A 30 -7.52 10.83 4.33
CA SER A 30 -8.25 11.36 5.48
C SER A 30 -8.08 10.54 6.78
N HIS A 31 -7.37 9.40 6.74
CA HIS A 31 -7.14 8.53 7.90
C HIS A 31 -5.65 8.46 8.30
N PRO A 32 -5.17 9.35 9.19
CA PRO A 32 -3.77 9.33 9.67
C PRO A 32 -3.32 8.00 10.28
N ALA A 33 -4.25 7.25 10.88
CA ALA A 33 -3.99 5.93 11.45
C ALA A 33 -3.59 4.89 10.39
N LEU A 34 -4.14 4.96 9.18
CA LEU A 34 -3.79 4.05 8.09
C LEU A 34 -2.35 4.31 7.61
N GLU A 35 -1.97 5.58 7.46
CA GLU A 35 -0.60 5.95 7.09
C GLU A 35 0.40 5.55 8.19
N ARG A 36 0.00 5.62 9.47
CA ARG A 36 0.81 5.13 10.60
C ARG A 36 1.11 3.64 10.48
N ILE A 37 0.11 2.83 10.12
CA ILE A 37 0.29 1.39 9.90
C ILE A 37 1.25 1.13 8.74
N LEU A 38 1.05 1.80 7.61
CA LEU A 38 1.92 1.64 6.44
C LEU A 38 3.37 2.03 6.79
N ARG A 39 3.57 3.12 7.53
CA ARG A 39 4.89 3.55 7.97
C ARG A 39 5.54 2.54 8.91
N GLN A 40 4.80 2.01 9.86
CA GLN A 40 5.28 0.97 10.77
C GLN A 40 5.77 -0.27 9.99
N ILE A 41 5.00 -0.72 9.00
CA ILE A 41 5.38 -1.85 8.14
C ILE A 41 6.64 -1.52 7.34
N HIS A 42 6.75 -0.30 6.81
CA HIS A 42 7.94 0.16 6.09
C HIS A 42 9.20 0.14 6.96
N GLU A 43 9.10 0.64 8.19
CA GLU A 43 10.24 0.79 9.10
C GLU A 43 10.70 -0.54 9.71
N VAL A 44 9.76 -1.39 10.12
CA VAL A 44 10.07 -2.60 10.91
C VAL A 44 9.97 -3.88 10.09
N GLY A 45 9.23 -3.86 8.98
CA GLY A 45 8.99 -5.05 8.15
C GLY A 45 8.08 -6.10 8.77
N ILE A 46 7.50 -5.82 9.95
CA ILE A 46 6.58 -6.72 10.66
C ILE A 46 5.15 -6.20 10.46
N LEU A 47 4.21 -7.10 10.19
CA LEU A 47 2.79 -6.80 10.16
C LEU A 47 2.15 -7.18 11.49
N TYR A 48 1.66 -6.20 12.26
CA TYR A 48 0.99 -6.43 13.54
C TYR A 48 -0.53 -6.59 13.44
N TYR A 49 -1.11 -6.19 12.30
CA TYR A 49 -2.55 -6.10 12.10
C TYR A 49 -3.06 -7.18 11.16
N ASP A 50 -4.37 -7.42 11.18
CA ASP A 50 -5.00 -8.38 10.27
C ASP A 50 -4.68 -8.04 8.81
N TRP A 51 -4.03 -8.97 8.13
CA TRP A 51 -3.67 -8.85 6.73
C TRP A 51 -4.90 -8.64 5.84
N ALA A 52 -6.05 -9.24 6.16
CA ALA A 52 -7.24 -9.07 5.34
C ALA A 52 -7.64 -7.59 5.24
N LEU A 53 -7.56 -6.86 6.35
CA LEU A 53 -7.86 -5.43 6.42
C LEU A 53 -6.72 -4.58 5.85
N VAL A 54 -5.47 -4.89 6.21
CA VAL A 54 -4.31 -4.16 5.70
C VAL A 54 -4.18 -4.30 4.17
N LYS A 55 -4.52 -5.45 3.60
CA LYS A 55 -4.54 -5.67 2.16
C LYS A 55 -5.45 -4.67 1.44
N VAL A 56 -6.60 -4.32 2.02
CA VAL A 56 -7.51 -3.32 1.44
C VAL A 56 -6.83 -1.95 1.36
N VAL A 57 -6.12 -1.56 2.41
CA VAL A 57 -5.33 -0.32 2.46
C VAL A 57 -4.20 -0.34 1.43
N VAL A 58 -3.48 -1.46 1.33
CA VAL A 58 -2.39 -1.64 0.35
C VAL A 58 -2.91 -1.49 -1.08
N LEU A 59 -4.02 -2.14 -1.42
CA LEU A 59 -4.63 -2.05 -2.74
C LEU A 59 -5.06 -0.61 -3.08
N ALA A 60 -5.65 0.12 -2.13
CA ALA A 60 -5.97 1.54 -2.31
C ALA A 60 -4.70 2.39 -2.53
N LYS A 61 -3.63 2.13 -1.77
CA LYS A 61 -2.34 2.82 -1.93
C LYS A 61 -1.68 2.51 -3.28
N VAL A 62 -1.82 1.29 -3.80
CA VAL A 62 -1.37 0.91 -5.15
C VAL A 62 -2.08 1.74 -6.21
N HIS A 63 -3.42 1.87 -6.13
CA HIS A 63 -4.17 2.73 -7.04
C HIS A 63 -3.70 4.19 -6.98
N ALA A 64 -3.52 4.74 -5.77
CA ALA A 64 -3.02 6.09 -5.59
C ALA A 64 -1.60 6.28 -6.18
N ALA A 65 -0.71 5.30 -5.98
CA ALA A 65 0.65 5.32 -6.52
C ALA A 65 0.67 5.30 -8.06
N ILE A 66 -0.19 4.50 -8.68
CA ILE A 66 -0.36 4.44 -10.14
C ILE A 66 -0.89 5.77 -10.66
N ALA A 67 -1.94 6.33 -10.04
CA ALA A 67 -2.50 7.61 -10.45
C ALA A 67 -1.47 8.75 -10.35
N ALA A 68 -0.65 8.76 -9.28
CA ALA A 68 0.43 9.72 -9.12
C ALA A 68 1.53 9.57 -10.18
N TYR A 69 1.82 8.34 -10.62
CA TYR A 69 2.74 8.09 -11.72
C TYR A 69 2.17 8.60 -13.05
N ASP A 70 0.91 8.26 -13.36
CA ASP A 70 0.25 8.66 -14.60
C ASP A 70 0.14 10.19 -14.74
N ALA A 71 -0.07 10.90 -13.63
CA ALA A 71 -0.12 12.36 -13.60
C ALA A 71 1.22 13.04 -13.96
N VAL A 72 2.36 12.37 -13.78
CA VAL A 72 3.69 12.89 -14.17
C VAL A 72 3.99 12.63 -15.66
N GLY A 73 3.15 11.83 -16.31
CA GLY A 73 3.32 11.39 -17.70
C GLY A 73 4.04 10.04 -17.79
N PRO A 74 3.80 9.26 -18.86
CA PRO A 74 4.46 7.98 -19.04
C PRO A 74 5.98 8.18 -19.07
N SER A 75 6.72 7.30 -18.38
CA SER A 75 8.17 7.21 -18.55
C SER A 75 8.51 7.15 -20.04
N THR A 76 9.60 7.81 -20.43
CA THR A 76 10.14 7.72 -21.81
C THR A 76 10.65 6.31 -22.13
N MET A 77 10.67 5.41 -21.14
CA MET A 77 10.95 3.99 -21.30
C MET A 77 9.66 3.23 -21.67
N PRO A 78 9.66 2.45 -22.76
CA PRO A 78 8.53 1.61 -23.16
C PRO A 78 8.46 0.41 -22.22
N GLU A 79 7.84 0.57 -21.06
CA GLU A 79 7.44 -0.53 -20.20
C GLU A 79 5.94 -0.37 -19.91
N GLU A 80 5.15 -1.29 -20.45
CA GLU A 80 3.74 -1.41 -20.16
C GLU A 80 3.62 -2.07 -18.78
N ILE A 81 3.32 -1.28 -17.75
CA ILE A 81 2.99 -1.82 -16.43
C ILE A 81 1.70 -2.61 -16.61
N ASP A 82 1.72 -3.94 -16.44
CA ASP A 82 0.49 -4.71 -16.25
C ASP A 82 -0.06 -4.42 -14.85
N ARG A 83 -0.72 -3.26 -14.74
CA ARG A 83 -1.34 -2.75 -13.51
C ARG A 83 -2.40 -3.72 -12.97
N THR A 84 -3.03 -4.46 -13.87
CA THR A 84 -4.06 -5.44 -13.56
C THR A 84 -3.44 -6.67 -12.93
N GLU A 85 -2.36 -7.20 -13.51
CA GLU A 85 -1.60 -8.31 -12.93
C GLU A 85 -1.11 -7.96 -11.52
N LEU A 86 -0.51 -6.77 -11.37
CA LEU A 86 -0.03 -6.28 -10.09
C LEU A 86 -1.11 -6.28 -9.00
N PHE A 87 -2.26 -5.70 -9.33
CA PHE A 87 -3.40 -5.62 -8.42
C PHE A 87 -3.91 -7.02 -8.07
N ASN A 88 -4.06 -7.88 -9.07
CA ASN A 88 -4.55 -9.24 -8.91
C ASN A 88 -3.62 -10.08 -8.01
N ILE A 89 -2.30 -9.97 -8.17
CA ILE A 89 -1.35 -10.71 -7.33
C ILE A 89 -1.54 -10.34 -5.85
N ILE A 90 -1.63 -9.05 -5.53
CA ILE A 90 -1.85 -8.60 -4.15
C ILE A 90 -3.22 -9.07 -3.65
N GLN A 91 -4.27 -8.91 -4.48
CA GLN A 91 -5.65 -9.25 -4.14
C GLN A 91 -5.81 -10.74 -3.79
N MET A 92 -5.22 -11.64 -4.58
CA MET A 92 -5.33 -13.09 -4.40
C MET A 92 -4.59 -13.64 -3.18
N ARG A 93 -3.65 -12.88 -2.60
CA ARG A 93 -2.87 -13.34 -1.45
C ARG A 93 -3.72 -13.42 -0.18
N THR A 94 -3.77 -14.62 0.41
CA THR A 94 -4.42 -14.89 1.70
C THR A 94 -3.52 -14.54 2.90
N SER A 95 -2.21 -14.43 2.69
CA SER A 95 -1.21 -14.03 3.68
C SER A 95 -0.35 -12.86 3.17
N PRO A 96 0.26 -12.05 4.04
CA PRO A 96 1.14 -10.97 3.60
C PRO A 96 2.34 -11.55 2.82
N PRO A 97 2.77 -10.93 1.72
CA PRO A 97 4.00 -11.33 1.04
C PRO A 97 5.21 -11.03 1.93
N PHE A 98 6.28 -11.83 1.84
CA PHE A 98 7.51 -11.52 2.58
C PHE A 98 8.17 -10.21 2.11
N THR A 99 7.83 -9.76 0.89
CA THR A 99 8.23 -8.48 0.34
C THR A 99 7.35 -7.31 0.76
N LEU A 100 6.39 -7.49 1.68
CA LEU A 100 5.44 -6.45 2.06
C LEU A 100 6.15 -5.14 2.44
N GLN A 101 7.22 -5.21 3.23
CA GLN A 101 8.04 -4.04 3.58
C GLN A 101 8.53 -3.29 2.34
N ARG A 102 9.07 -4.03 1.36
CA ARG A 102 9.58 -3.48 0.11
C ARG A 102 8.46 -2.91 -0.75
N LEU A 103 7.32 -3.58 -0.82
CA LEU A 103 6.12 -3.08 -1.49
C LEU A 103 5.70 -1.73 -0.90
N ILE A 104 5.58 -1.64 0.43
CA ILE A 104 5.18 -0.39 1.09
C ILE A 104 6.20 0.74 0.87
N GLU A 105 7.50 0.45 0.90
CA GLU A 105 8.53 1.45 0.58
C GLU A 105 8.33 2.05 -0.82
N VAL A 106 8.08 1.19 -1.80
CA VAL A 106 7.91 1.62 -3.19
C VAL A 106 6.61 2.42 -3.34
N LEU A 107 5.56 2.09 -2.59
CA LEU A 107 4.29 2.82 -2.54
C LEU A 107 4.37 4.19 -1.87
N HIS A 108 5.31 4.42 -0.94
CA HIS A 108 5.52 5.75 -0.34
C HIS A 108 6.27 6.70 -1.27
N HIS A 109 7.10 6.17 -2.16
CA HIS A 109 7.90 6.97 -3.07
C HIS A 109 7.70 6.54 -4.53
N PRO A 110 6.46 6.62 -5.05
CA PRO A 110 6.13 6.06 -6.34
C PRO A 110 6.99 6.69 -7.45
N THR A 111 7.10 8.01 -7.50
CA THR A 111 7.89 8.71 -8.53
C THR A 111 9.41 8.48 -8.46
N ARG A 112 9.93 8.01 -7.31
CA ARG A 112 11.36 7.66 -7.14
C ARG A 112 11.67 6.29 -7.71
N TYR A 113 10.76 5.34 -7.56
CA TYR A 113 11.01 3.92 -7.85
C TYR A 113 10.28 3.42 -9.12
N TYR A 114 9.16 4.04 -9.51
CA TYR A 114 8.41 3.74 -10.73
C TYR A 114 9.01 4.31 -12.01
N ARG A 115 10.25 4.85 -11.99
CA ARG A 115 10.95 5.15 -13.25
C ARG A 115 11.14 3.89 -14.13
N GLN A 116 11.05 2.70 -13.53
CA GLN A 116 11.10 1.38 -14.16
C GLN A 116 10.04 0.45 -13.50
N SER A 117 9.10 -0.08 -14.29
CA SER A 117 7.99 -0.93 -13.84
C SER A 117 8.45 -2.25 -13.23
N SER A 118 9.56 -2.79 -13.73
CA SER A 118 10.17 -4.04 -13.28
C SER A 118 10.52 -4.03 -11.79
N LYS A 119 10.78 -2.88 -11.18
CA LYS A 119 11.04 -2.78 -9.73
C LYS A 119 9.78 -2.98 -8.90
N PHE A 120 8.61 -2.60 -9.42
CA PHE A 120 7.34 -2.80 -8.74
C PHE A 120 6.89 -4.25 -8.80
N LEU A 121 6.98 -4.86 -9.99
CA LEU A 121 6.72 -6.29 -10.18
C LEU A 121 7.65 -7.15 -9.31
N ASN A 122 8.95 -6.85 -9.28
CA ASN A 122 9.89 -7.57 -8.42
C ASN A 122 9.54 -7.48 -6.91
N ALA A 123 8.91 -6.39 -6.47
CA ALA A 123 8.45 -6.24 -5.10
C ALA A 123 7.18 -7.06 -4.80
N VAL A 124 6.46 -7.56 -5.81
CA VAL A 124 5.19 -8.29 -5.64
C VAL A 124 5.28 -9.77 -6.03
N HIS A 125 6.14 -10.13 -6.98
CA HIS A 125 6.33 -11.51 -7.43
C HIS A 125 7.20 -12.37 -6.53
N LYS A 126 8.12 -11.77 -5.76
CA LYS A 126 8.98 -12.52 -4.85
C LYS A 126 8.18 -12.90 -3.61
#